data_AF-A0A6C0K2H2-F1
#
_entry.id   AF-A0A6C0K2H2-F1
#
_cell.length_a   1.000
_cell.length_b   1.000
_cell.length_c   1.000
_cell.angle_alpha   90.00
_cell.angle_beta   90.00
_cell.angle_gamma   90.00
#
_symmetry.space_group_name_H-M   'P 1'
#
loop_
_entity.id
_entity.type
_entity.pdbx_description
1 polymer ?
#
loop_
_entity_poly.entity_id
_entity_poly.type
_entity_poly.pdbx_seq_one_letter_code
_entity_poly.pdbx_strand_id
1 'polypeptide(L)'
;MIGGTDPGALGHSVRSWLHYDQLASTFFKQSTKARQVAGEFEAKVMDQLDQSRMSNAVIQIGGGHLNVIEEKIPRCLTLRSIEQLLHGYYGKKGAGRDETEDIMKHLRANRGFDKKRRLKKTQTGGALPQPPEL
;
A
#
# COMPACT_ATOMS: atom_id res chain seq x y z
N MET A 1 21.35 20.16 -39.23
CA MET A 1 20.38 21.04 -38.55
C MET A 1 19.45 20.19 -37.71
N ILE A 2 19.11 20.70 -36.53
CA ILE A 2 18.61 19.98 -35.35
C ILE A 2 17.21 19.40 -35.60
N GLY A 3 17.02 18.11 -35.31
CA GLY A 3 15.73 17.42 -35.40
C GLY A 3 14.72 18.04 -34.45
N GLY A 4 13.79 18.83 -35.01
CA GLY A 4 12.72 19.48 -34.28
C GLY A 4 11.75 18.43 -33.76
N THR A 5 11.68 18.29 -32.44
CA THR A 5 10.58 17.59 -31.78
C THR A 5 9.33 18.44 -31.99
N ASP A 6 8.32 17.89 -32.68
CA ASP A 6 7.04 18.56 -32.88
C ASP A 6 6.44 18.94 -31.50
N PRO A 7 6.30 20.25 -31.20
CA PRO A 7 5.73 20.72 -29.94
C PRO A 7 4.32 20.16 -29.69
N GLY A 8 3.57 19.84 -30.75
CA GLY A 8 2.24 19.22 -30.66
C GLY A 8 2.27 17.82 -30.04
N ALA A 9 3.25 17.00 -30.43
CA ALA A 9 3.42 15.63 -29.92
C ALA A 9 3.84 15.61 -28.45
N LEU A 10 4.72 16.53 -28.05
CA LEU A 10 5.09 16.69 -26.64
C LEU A 10 3.88 17.15 -25.81
N GLY A 11 3.13 18.14 -26.30
CA GLY A 11 1.93 18.64 -25.64
C GLY A 11 0.86 17.56 -25.45
N HIS A 12 0.60 16.74 -26.47
CA HIS A 12 -0.30 15.59 -26.36
C HIS A 12 0.20 14.59 -25.30
N SER A 13 1.48 14.23 -25.34
CA SER A 13 2.08 13.28 -24.39
C SER A 13 1.96 13.75 -22.94
N VAL A 14 2.19 15.05 -22.67
CA VAL A 14 2.07 15.64 -21.33
C VAL A 14 0.61 15.66 -20.86
N ARG A 15 -0.34 16.01 -21.72
CA ARG A 15 -1.78 16.00 -21.38
C ARG A 15 -2.28 14.59 -21.10
N SER A 16 -1.93 13.63 -21.95
CA SER A 16 -2.28 12.22 -21.76
C SER A 16 -1.67 11.67 -20.47
N TRP A 17 -0.39 11.96 -20.19
CA TRP A 17 0.23 11.59 -18.92
C TRP A 17 -0.53 12.16 -17.72
N LEU A 18 -0.87 13.47 -17.73
CA LEU A 18 -1.57 14.11 -16.63
C LEU A 18 -2.97 13.54 -16.42
N HIS A 19 -3.70 13.25 -17.50
CA HIS A 19 -5.01 12.64 -17.45
C HIS A 19 -4.96 11.28 -16.77
N TYR A 20 -4.08 10.39 -17.25
CA TYR A 20 -3.96 9.04 -16.69
C TYR A 20 -3.36 9.03 -15.27
N ASP A 21 -2.50 9.97 -14.91
CA ASP A 21 -2.01 10.16 -13.53
C ASP A 21 -3.16 10.52 -12.57
N GLN A 22 -4.05 11.43 -12.98
CA GLN A 22 -5.23 11.78 -12.21
C GLN A 22 -6.23 10.63 -12.09
N LEU A 23 -6.43 9.89 -13.18
CA LEU A 23 -7.31 8.74 -13.21
C LEU A 23 -6.78 7.63 -12.28
N ALA A 24 -5.49 7.33 -12.36
CA ALA A 24 -4.83 6.38 -11.46
C ALA A 24 -4.94 6.80 -9.99
N SER A 25 -4.74 8.09 -9.67
CA SER A 25 -4.92 8.61 -8.32
C SER A 25 -6.36 8.43 -7.83
N THR A 26 -7.34 8.66 -8.70
CA THR A 26 -8.76 8.51 -8.38
C THR A 26 -9.12 7.06 -8.12
N PHE A 27 -8.72 6.14 -9.01
CA PHE A 27 -8.92 4.71 -8.82
C PHE A 27 -8.20 4.17 -7.59
N PHE A 28 -7.01 4.68 -7.28
CA PHE A 28 -6.31 4.29 -6.05
C PHE A 28 -7.11 4.70 -4.79
N LYS A 29 -7.63 5.93 -4.76
CA LYS A 29 -8.46 6.40 -3.65
C LYS A 29 -9.78 5.64 -3.55
N GLN A 30 -10.45 5.41 -4.68
CA GLN A 30 -11.70 4.66 -4.74
C GLN A 30 -11.50 3.21 -4.30
N SER A 31 -10.46 2.53 -4.77
CA SER A 31 -10.15 1.15 -4.36
C SER A 31 -9.75 1.06 -2.90
N THR A 32 -8.95 2.01 -2.39
CA THR A 32 -8.61 2.09 -0.96
C THR A 32 -9.86 2.27 -0.12
N LYS A 33 -10.74 3.21 -0.48
CA LYS A 33 -12.00 3.45 0.22
C LYS A 33 -12.92 2.23 0.15
N ALA A 34 -13.04 1.59 -1.02
CA ALA A 34 -13.87 0.40 -1.19
C ALA A 34 -13.37 -0.76 -0.32
N ARG A 35 -12.05 -0.97 -0.24
CA ARG A 35 -11.44 -1.98 0.64
C ARG A 35 -11.66 -1.67 2.11
N GLN A 36 -11.55 -0.41 2.50
CA GLN A 36 -11.86 0.01 3.86
C GLN A 36 -13.31 -0.33 4.22
N VAL A 37 -14.26 0.09 3.38
CA VAL A 37 -15.69 -0.18 3.61
C VAL A 37 -15.97 -1.69 3.60
N ALA A 38 -15.35 -2.45 2.70
CA ALA A 38 -15.45 -3.91 2.70
C ALA A 38 -14.97 -4.52 4.03
N GLY A 39 -13.83 -4.07 4.57
CA GLY A 39 -13.34 -4.50 5.87
C GLY A 39 -14.24 -4.10 7.04
N GLU A 40 -14.89 -2.93 6.97
CA GLU A 40 -15.90 -2.53 7.97
C GLU A 40 -17.12 -3.46 7.96
N PHE A 41 -17.55 -3.93 6.78
CA PHE A 41 -18.64 -4.91 6.68
C PHE A 41 -18.19 -6.31 7.08
N GLU A 42 -16.98 -6.71 6.74
CA GLU A 42 -16.37 -7.97 7.17
C GLU A 42 -16.36 -8.07 8.70
N ALA A 43 -15.90 -7.02 9.39
CA ALA A 43 -15.92 -6.97 10.86
C ALA A 43 -17.35 -7.12 11.42
N LYS A 44 -18.34 -6.43 10.83
CA LYS A 44 -19.75 -6.57 11.24
C LYS A 44 -20.29 -7.99 11.05
N VAL A 45 -19.93 -8.65 9.95
CA VAL A 45 -20.32 -10.04 9.69
C VAL A 45 -19.71 -10.95 10.74
N MET A 46 -18.42 -10.78 11.07
CA MET A 46 -17.75 -11.54 12.13
C MET A 46 -18.43 -11.33 13.49
N ASP A 47 -18.71 -10.09 13.87
CA ASP A 47 -19.41 -9.77 15.12
C ASP A 47 -20.79 -10.46 15.20
N GLN A 48 -21.53 -10.49 14.09
CA GLN A 48 -22.84 -11.16 14.02
C GLN A 48 -22.72 -12.68 14.12
N LEU A 49 -21.72 -13.28 13.48
CA LEU A 49 -21.45 -14.71 13.58
C LEU A 49 -21.08 -15.10 15.01
N ASP A 50 -20.24 -14.31 15.68
CA ASP A 50 -19.83 -14.54 17.06
C ASP A 50 -21.01 -14.42 18.04
N GLN A 51 -21.84 -13.36 17.90
CA GLN A 51 -23.06 -13.18 18.70
C GLN A 51 -24.04 -14.35 18.52
N SER A 52 -24.07 -14.92 17.31
CA SER A 52 -24.94 -16.06 16.98
C SER A 52 -24.31 -17.42 17.32
N ARG A 53 -23.08 -17.45 17.87
CA ARG A 53 -22.30 -18.68 18.13
C ARG A 53 -22.08 -19.53 16.88
N MET A 54 -21.92 -18.88 15.73
CA MET A 54 -21.79 -19.46 14.39
C MET A 54 -20.37 -19.29 13.82
N SER A 55 -19.34 -19.41 14.66
CA SER A 55 -17.93 -19.19 14.28
C SER A 55 -17.39 -20.16 13.21
N ASN A 56 -18.06 -21.29 12.97
CA ASN A 56 -17.73 -22.28 11.93
C ASN A 56 -18.75 -22.31 10.78
N ALA A 57 -19.57 -21.26 10.61
CA ALA A 57 -20.63 -21.26 9.61
C ALA A 57 -20.08 -21.15 8.17
N VAL A 58 -20.75 -21.86 7.27
CA VAL A 58 -20.60 -21.72 5.82
C VAL A 58 -21.72 -20.83 5.31
N ILE A 59 -21.39 -19.65 4.78
CA ILE A 59 -22.37 -18.68 4.26
C ILE A 59 -22.55 -18.92 2.77
N GLN A 60 -23.75 -19.31 2.33
CA GLN A 60 -24.06 -19.44 0.91
C GLN A 60 -24.43 -18.08 0.30
N ILE A 61 -23.86 -17.78 -0.87
CA ILE A 61 -24.14 -16.56 -1.64
C ILE A 61 -24.38 -16.89 -3.11
N GLY A 62 -24.94 -15.94 -3.87
CA GLY A 62 -25.08 -16.10 -5.32
C GLY A 62 -23.72 -16.33 -5.98
N GLY A 63 -23.47 -17.54 -6.46
CA GLY A 63 -22.20 -17.92 -7.11
C GLY A 63 -21.17 -18.63 -6.22
N GLY A 64 -21.48 -18.96 -4.96
CA GLY A 64 -20.54 -19.74 -4.13
C GLY A 64 -20.88 -19.80 -2.64
N HIS A 65 -19.86 -20.12 -1.82
CA HIS A 65 -19.95 -20.10 -0.37
C HIS A 65 -18.72 -19.40 0.24
N LEU A 66 -18.90 -18.80 1.41
CA LEU A 66 -17.85 -18.19 2.22
C LEU A 66 -17.65 -19.02 3.49
N ASN A 67 -16.39 -19.25 3.84
CA ASN A 67 -15.99 -19.93 5.07
C ASN A 67 -15.18 -18.96 5.91
N VAL A 68 -15.42 -18.98 7.23
CA VAL A 68 -14.51 -18.33 8.18
C VAL A 68 -13.22 -19.14 8.20
N ILE A 69 -12.10 -18.48 7.88
CA ILE A 69 -10.78 -19.11 7.88
C ILE A 69 -9.82 -18.33 8.77
N GLU A 70 -8.91 -19.03 9.42
CA GLU A 70 -7.78 -18.41 10.10
C GLU A 70 -6.62 -18.22 9.11
N GLU A 71 -6.41 -16.99 8.67
CA GLU A 71 -5.25 -16.66 7.84
C GLU A 71 -4.04 -16.30 8.71
N LYS A 72 -2.97 -17.10 8.62
CA LYS A 72 -1.68 -16.78 9.21
C LYS A 72 -0.92 -15.83 8.29
N ILE A 73 -1.13 -14.52 8.45
CA ILE A 73 -0.40 -13.51 7.69
C ILE A 73 0.98 -13.29 8.34
N PRO A 74 2.10 -13.57 7.63
CA PRO A 74 3.43 -13.25 8.13
C PRO A 74 3.56 -11.74 8.33
N ARG A 75 3.97 -11.30 9.52
CA ARG A 75 4.20 -9.87 9.76
C ARG A 75 5.36 -9.38 8.89
N CYS A 76 5.14 -8.31 8.13
CA CYS A 76 6.22 -7.62 7.43
C CYS A 76 7.28 -7.16 8.44
N LEU A 77 8.56 -7.45 8.16
CA LEU A 77 9.66 -7.00 8.99
C LEU A 77 9.88 -5.49 8.80
N THR A 78 9.34 -4.71 9.74
CA THR A 78 9.68 -3.31 9.91
C THR A 78 10.99 -3.17 10.69
N LEU A 79 11.68 -2.03 10.56
CA LEU A 79 12.87 -1.73 11.38
C LEU A 79 12.57 -1.87 12.88
N ARG A 80 11.39 -1.42 13.32
CA ARG A 80 10.94 -1.57 14.72
C ARG A 80 10.79 -3.03 15.13
N SER A 81 10.21 -3.88 14.29
CA SER A 81 10.09 -5.31 14.60
C SER A 81 11.44 -6.01 14.58
N ILE A 82 12.36 -5.60 13.70
CA ILE A 82 13.73 -6.14 13.66
C ILE A 82 14.45 -5.81 14.97
N GLU A 83 14.37 -4.56 15.43
CA GLU A 83 14.95 -4.10 16.70
C GLU A 83 14.41 -4.89 17.91
N GLN A 84 13.09 -5.07 18.00
CA GLN A 84 12.47 -5.87 19.07
C GLN A 84 12.92 -7.34 19.05
N LEU A 85 13.05 -7.94 17.87
CA LEU A 85 13.53 -9.32 17.72
C LEU A 85 15.00 -9.45 18.13
N LEU A 86 15.84 -8.46 17.83
CA LEU A 86 17.25 -8.43 18.22
C LEU A 86 17.40 -8.31 19.74
N HIS A 87 16.69 -7.40 20.40
CA HIS A 87 16.67 -7.33 21.87
C HIS A 87 16.17 -8.64 22.49
N GLY A 88 15.10 -9.23 21.95
CA GLY A 88 14.59 -10.52 22.39
C GLY A 88 15.59 -11.66 22.21
N TYR A 89 16.38 -11.62 21.14
CA TYR A 89 17.44 -12.59 20.88
C TYR A 89 18.60 -12.43 21.88
N TYR A 90 19.13 -11.22 22.07
CA TYR A 90 20.21 -10.98 23.04
C TYR A 90 19.79 -11.26 24.48
N GLY A 91 18.54 -10.94 24.85
CA GLY A 91 17.98 -11.28 26.15
C GLY A 91 17.90 -12.79 26.42
N LYS A 92 17.66 -13.61 25.38
CA LYS A 92 17.66 -15.08 25.50
C LYS A 92 19.04 -15.70 25.39
N LYS A 93 19.94 -15.10 24.60
CA LYS A 93 21.26 -15.65 24.29
C LYS A 93 22.13 -15.79 25.54
N GLY A 94 22.05 -14.83 26.47
CA GLY A 94 22.71 -14.86 27.79
C GLY A 94 24.24 -15.03 27.70
N ALA A 95 24.99 -14.00 28.10
CA ALA A 95 26.44 -13.82 27.91
C ALA A 95 26.81 -13.18 26.56
N GLY A 96 26.63 -11.87 26.49
CA GLY A 96 27.05 -11.01 25.39
C GLY A 96 26.51 -9.60 25.60
N ARG A 97 27.20 -8.59 25.07
CA ARG A 97 26.66 -7.23 24.97
C ARG A 97 25.49 -7.25 23.98
N ASP A 98 24.43 -6.51 24.29
CA ASP A 98 23.37 -6.24 23.33
C ASP A 98 23.89 -5.26 22.27
N GLU A 99 24.06 -5.76 21.04
CA GLU A 99 24.54 -4.99 19.88
C GLU A 99 23.38 -4.51 19.00
N THR A 100 22.14 -4.62 19.45
CA THR A 100 20.94 -4.24 18.68
C THR A 100 21.06 -2.82 18.13
N GLU A 101 21.49 -1.86 18.95
CA GLU A 101 21.67 -0.47 18.54
C GLU A 101 22.70 -0.31 17.41
N ASP A 102 23.83 -1.00 17.52
CA ASP A 102 24.91 -0.94 16.53
C ASP A 102 24.46 -1.57 15.19
N ILE A 103 23.72 -2.68 15.25
CA ILE A 103 23.11 -3.34 14.10
C ILE A 103 22.05 -2.43 13.46
N MET A 104 21.16 -1.84 14.26
CA MET A 104 20.10 -0.95 13.77
C MET A 104 20.68 0.32 13.13
N LYS A 105 21.76 0.86 13.70
CA LYS A 105 22.52 1.98 13.11
C LYS A 105 23.10 1.60 11.76
N HIS A 106 23.71 0.41 11.65
CA HIS A 106 24.23 -0.10 10.38
C HIS A 106 23.11 -0.28 9.33
N LEU A 107 21.99 -0.89 9.69
CA LEU A 107 20.86 -1.08 8.78
C LEU A 107 20.29 0.26 8.29
N ARG A 108 20.13 1.25 9.17
CA ARG A 108 19.66 2.59 8.79
C ARG A 108 20.63 3.29 7.83
N ALA A 109 21.94 3.12 8.03
CA ALA A 109 22.96 3.71 7.17
C ALA A 109 23.05 3.04 5.78
N ASN A 110 22.76 1.74 5.69
CA ASN A 110 22.98 0.94 4.48
C ASN A 110 21.70 0.54 3.71
N ARG A 111 20.51 0.90 4.19
CA ARG A 111 19.22 0.52 3.58
C ARG A 111 19.08 0.91 2.10
N GLY A 112 19.82 1.91 1.65
CA GLY A 112 19.76 2.40 0.27
C GLY A 112 18.41 3.04 -0.08
N PHE A 113 18.38 3.74 -1.21
CA PHE A 113 17.16 4.28 -1.80
C PHE A 113 17.23 4.17 -3.31
N ASP A 114 16.21 3.57 -3.93
CA ASP A 114 16.06 3.61 -5.38
C ASP A 114 15.56 4.99 -5.81
N LYS A 115 16.38 5.71 -6.57
CA LYS A 115 16.00 7.00 -7.15
C LYS A 115 15.42 6.79 -8.54
N LYS A 116 14.08 6.75 -8.63
CA LYS A 116 13.38 6.83 -9.92
C LYS A 116 12.97 8.28 -10.18
N ARG A 117 13.43 8.86 -11.30
CA ARG A 117 12.90 10.16 -11.77
C ARG A 117 11.44 9.96 -12.13
N ARG A 118 10.56 10.75 -11.52
CA ARG A 118 9.12 10.74 -11.78
C ARG A 118 8.63 12.17 -11.89
N LEU A 119 7.65 12.38 -12.74
CA LEU A 119 6.89 13.61 -12.78
C LEU A 119 6.09 13.72 -11.47
N LYS A 120 6.17 14.88 -10.81
CA LYS A 120 5.47 15.17 -9.56
C LYS A 120 4.52 16.33 -9.79
N LYS A 121 3.22 16.09 -9.60
CA LYS A 121 2.23 17.17 -9.60
C LYS A 121 2.45 18.07 -8.38
N THR A 122 2.71 19.36 -8.62
CA THR A 122 2.59 20.41 -7.61
C THR A 122 1.21 21.03 -7.73
N GLN A 123 0.47 21.09 -6.63
CA GLN A 123 -0.91 21.56 -6.62
C GLN A 123 -0.92 23.09 -6.47
N THR A 124 -1.25 23.80 -7.55
CA THR A 124 -1.76 25.18 -7.49
C THR A 124 -3.23 25.12 -7.91
N GLY A 125 -4.12 25.64 -7.07
CA GLY A 125 -5.57 25.41 -7.16
C GLY A 125 -6.19 25.76 -8.53
N GLY A 126 -7.11 24.92 -9.00
CA GLY A 126 -7.89 25.15 -10.21
C GLY A 126 -8.59 23.90 -10.73
N ALA A 127 -9.81 24.07 -11.24
CA ALA A 127 -10.82 23.04 -11.53
C ALA A 127 -10.37 21.93 -12.51
N LEU A 128 -11.12 20.81 -12.46
CA LEU A 128 -10.92 19.59 -13.26
C LEU A 128 -10.88 19.91 -14.77
N PRO A 129 -9.81 19.51 -15.49
CA PRO A 129 -9.76 19.66 -16.94
C PRO A 129 -10.68 18.62 -17.62
N GLN A 130 -11.54 19.11 -18.50
CA GLN A 130 -12.36 18.29 -19.39
C GLN A 130 -11.47 17.59 -20.43
N PRO A 131 -11.89 16.42 -20.95
CA PRO A 131 -11.11 15.65 -21.92
C PRO A 131 -10.80 16.47 -23.19
N PRO A 132 -9.64 16.24 -23.84
CA PRO A 132 -9.35 16.85 -25.14
C PRO A 132 -10.28 16.26 -26.21
N GLU A 133 -10.88 17.13 -27.03
CA GLU A 133 -11.63 16.71 -28.21
C GLU A 133 -10.70 16.03 -29.23
N LEU A 134 -11.23 14.98 -29.88
CA LEU A 134 -10.55 14.14 -30.87
C LEU A 134 -10.30 14.88 -32.19
#